data_AF-A0A3S1Q2R6-F1
#
_entry.id   AF-A0A3S1Q2R6-F1
#
_cell.length_a   1.000
_cell.length_b   1.000
_cell.length_c   1.000
_cell.angle_alpha   90.00
_cell.angle_beta   90.00
_cell.angle_gamma   90.00
#
_symmetry.space_group_name_H-M   'P 1'
#
loop_
_entity.id
_entity.type
_entity.pdbx_description
1 polymer ?
#
loop_
_entity_poly.entity_id
_entity_poly.type
_entity_poly.pdbx_seq_one_letter_code
_entity_poly.pdbx_strand_id
1 'polypeptide(L)'
;MATGHFKEGIAGGRLSSEQYADNFSDLHPPLDHHEALVESDRCYFCYDAPCMNACPTSIDIPLFIRQISTSNPLGSAKTIFDQNILGGMCARVCPTETLCEEVCVREVAEGKPVQIGRLQRYATDVAMSE
;
A
#
# COMPACT_ATOMS: atom_id res chain seq x y z
N MET A 1 9.57 44.72 7.95
CA MET A 1 10.91 44.11 8.07
C MET A 1 11.19 43.91 9.55
N ALA A 2 11.51 42.69 9.98
CA ALA A 2 11.86 42.38 11.37
C ALA A 2 13.28 42.85 11.70
N THR A 3 13.43 43.42 12.89
CA THR A 3 14.65 44.01 13.47
C THR A 3 15.24 43.11 14.56
N GLY A 4 16.49 42.68 14.41
CA GLY A 4 17.24 41.98 15.46
C GLY A 4 18.56 41.38 14.96
N HIS A 5 19.63 41.49 15.75
CA HIS A 5 21.00 41.05 15.44
C HIS A 5 21.22 39.52 15.41
N PHE A 6 20.14 38.72 15.46
CA PHE A 6 20.09 37.30 15.09
C PHE A 6 19.22 37.12 13.85
N LYS A 7 19.84 36.97 12.68
CA LYS A 7 19.15 36.43 11.51
C LYS A 7 20.06 35.40 10.83
N GLU A 8 20.16 34.23 11.45
CA GLU A 8 20.98 33.11 10.96
C GLU A 8 20.24 32.33 9.83
N GLY A 9 20.76 32.39 8.60
CA GLY A 9 20.49 31.39 7.53
C GLY A 9 19.19 31.51 6.70
N ILE A 10 19.23 30.92 5.48
CA ILE A 10 18.25 30.94 4.36
C ILE A 10 16.81 31.33 4.72
N ALA A 11 16.30 32.43 4.14
CA ALA A 11 14.89 32.81 4.22
C ALA A 11 14.27 33.05 2.83
N GLY A 12 13.40 32.12 2.42
CA GLY A 12 12.40 32.27 1.36
C GLY A 12 11.61 30.96 1.22
N GLY A 13 10.38 30.90 1.75
CA GLY A 13 9.44 29.78 1.53
C GLY A 13 9.54 28.57 2.47
N ARG A 14 10.29 28.63 3.59
CA ARG A 14 10.22 27.56 4.60
C ARG A 14 8.84 27.53 5.22
N LEU A 15 8.26 26.34 5.26
CA LEU A 15 6.95 26.09 5.85
C LEU A 15 7.03 26.13 7.38
N SER A 16 5.89 26.38 8.03
CA SER A 16 5.77 26.16 9.47
C SER A 16 5.95 24.68 9.81
N SER A 17 6.27 24.36 11.06
CA SER A 17 6.36 22.96 11.52
C SER A 17 5.05 22.19 11.29
N GLU A 18 3.90 22.85 11.43
CA GLU A 18 2.57 22.29 11.15
C GLU A 18 2.40 21.99 9.66
N GLN A 19 2.73 22.96 8.79
CA GLN A 19 2.69 22.76 7.33
C GLN A 19 3.65 21.65 6.87
N TYR A 20 4.78 21.45 7.55
CA TYR A 20 5.64 20.30 7.28
C TYR A 20 5.00 18.98 7.72
N ALA A 21 4.37 18.93 8.90
CA ALA A 21 3.68 17.73 9.36
C ALA A 21 2.55 17.32 8.37
N ASP A 22 1.78 18.31 7.91
CA ASP A 22 0.70 18.08 6.95
C ASP A 22 1.23 17.62 5.59
N ASN A 23 2.26 18.28 5.06
CA ASN A 23 2.81 17.97 3.74
C ASN A 23 3.60 16.66 3.67
N PHE A 24 4.11 16.17 4.80
CA PHE A 24 4.80 14.89 4.91
C PHE A 24 3.91 13.78 5.51
N SER A 25 2.61 14.03 5.64
CA SER A 25 1.64 12.99 5.92
C SER A 25 1.44 12.08 4.71
N ASP A 26 0.86 10.90 4.92
CA ASP A 26 0.60 9.96 3.83
C ASP A 26 -0.41 10.54 2.83
N LEU A 27 0.00 10.65 1.56
CA LEU A 27 -0.90 11.04 0.47
C LEU A 27 -2.06 10.05 0.29
N HIS A 28 -1.78 8.76 0.50
CA HIS A 28 -2.77 7.70 0.46
C HIS A 28 -2.92 7.11 1.86
N PRO A 29 -4.01 7.43 2.59
CA PRO A 29 -4.23 6.88 3.91
C PRO A 29 -4.36 5.34 3.85
N PRO A 30 -3.92 4.63 4.90
CA PRO A 30 -4.10 3.19 4.99
C PRO A 30 -5.59 2.84 4.95
N LEU A 31 -5.91 1.67 4.40
CA LEU A 31 -7.27 1.13 4.51
C LEU A 31 -7.56 0.82 5.98
N ASP A 32 -8.74 1.16 6.46
CA ASP A 32 -9.23 0.62 7.72
C ASP A 32 -9.66 -0.85 7.55
N HIS A 33 -10.00 -1.52 8.66
CA HIS A 33 -10.40 -2.93 8.64
C HIS A 33 -11.63 -3.19 7.74
N HIS A 34 -12.63 -2.31 7.77
CA HIS A 34 -13.84 -2.50 6.97
C HIS A 34 -13.56 -2.27 5.48
N GLU A 35 -12.82 -1.21 5.14
CA GLU A 35 -12.39 -0.92 3.79
C GLU A 35 -11.53 -2.04 3.20
N ALA A 36 -10.62 -2.61 4.00
CA ALA A 36 -9.79 -3.74 3.60
C ALA A 36 -10.62 -4.99 3.30
N LEU A 37 -11.63 -5.30 4.10
CA LEU A 37 -12.55 -6.41 3.82
C LEU A 37 -13.31 -6.17 2.51
N VAL A 38 -13.93 -5.00 2.36
CA VAL A 38 -14.69 -4.65 1.15
C VAL A 38 -13.83 -4.69 -0.11
N GLU A 39 -12.59 -4.19 -0.04
CA GLU A 39 -11.67 -4.23 -1.17
C GLU A 39 -11.17 -5.65 -1.46
N SER A 40 -10.92 -6.46 -0.42
CA SER A 40 -10.51 -7.86 -0.58
C SER A 40 -11.60 -8.72 -1.25
N ASP A 41 -12.88 -8.44 -0.97
CA ASP A 41 -14.04 -9.12 -1.56
C ASP A 41 -14.19 -8.86 -3.07
N ARG A 42 -13.55 -7.80 -3.60
CA ARG A 42 -13.54 -7.54 -5.04
C ARG A 42 -12.69 -8.57 -5.80
N CYS A 43 -11.73 -9.23 -5.15
CA CYS A 43 -10.85 -10.19 -5.80
C CYS A 43 -11.61 -11.42 -6.31
N TYR A 44 -11.40 -11.80 -7.57
CA TYR A 44 -11.99 -13.01 -8.16
C TYR A 44 -11.26 -14.31 -7.78
N PHE A 45 -10.16 -14.22 -7.03
CA PHE A 45 -9.33 -15.36 -6.65
C PHE A 45 -8.99 -16.28 -7.82
N CYS A 46 -8.48 -15.68 -8.90
CA CYS A 46 -8.12 -16.37 -10.13
C CYS A 46 -7.15 -17.54 -9.87
N TYR A 47 -7.36 -18.66 -10.54
CA TYR A 47 -6.49 -19.85 -10.44
C TYR A 47 -5.09 -19.56 -11.01
N ASP A 48 -5.02 -19.15 -12.29
CA ASP A 48 -3.78 -18.69 -12.93
C ASP A 48 -3.69 -17.16 -12.85
N ALA A 49 -3.48 -16.64 -11.64
CA ALA A 49 -3.58 -15.22 -11.37
C ALA A 49 -2.51 -14.40 -12.13
N PRO A 50 -2.88 -13.56 -13.11
CA PRO A 50 -1.90 -12.79 -13.89
C PRO A 50 -1.13 -11.79 -13.02
N CYS A 51 -1.75 -11.28 -11.96
CA CYS A 51 -1.11 -10.38 -11.01
C CYS A 51 0.09 -11.01 -10.28
N MET A 52 0.09 -12.34 -10.06
CA MET A 52 1.25 -13.04 -9.49
C MET A 52 2.43 -13.07 -10.47
N ASN A 53 2.14 -13.30 -11.75
CA ASN A 53 3.17 -13.33 -12.81
C ASN A 53 3.80 -11.96 -13.05
N ALA A 54 3.01 -10.88 -12.93
CA ALA A 54 3.51 -9.51 -13.04
C ALA A 54 4.25 -9.02 -11.79
N CYS A 55 4.04 -9.65 -10.63
CA CYS A 55 4.78 -9.32 -9.42
C CYS A 55 6.23 -9.85 -9.51
N PRO A 56 7.27 -9.01 -9.40
CA PRO A 56 8.66 -9.45 -9.50
C PRO A 56 9.11 -10.45 -8.43
N THR A 57 8.40 -10.50 -7.30
CA THR A 57 8.66 -11.46 -6.20
C THR A 57 7.65 -12.62 -6.19
N SER A 58 6.72 -12.63 -7.15
CA SER A 58 5.71 -13.68 -7.34
C SER A 58 4.93 -14.01 -6.06
N ILE A 59 4.64 -12.99 -5.24
CA ILE A 59 3.82 -13.15 -4.04
C ILE A 59 2.45 -13.76 -4.40
N ASP A 60 1.93 -14.64 -3.55
CA ASP A 60 0.61 -15.25 -3.74
C ASP A 60 -0.51 -14.25 -3.41
N ILE A 61 -0.80 -13.38 -4.39
CA ILE A 61 -1.78 -12.30 -4.28
C ILE A 61 -3.18 -12.83 -3.95
N PRO A 62 -3.73 -13.84 -4.66
CA PRO A 62 -5.03 -14.42 -4.30
C PRO A 62 -5.07 -14.95 -2.87
N LEU A 63 -4.00 -15.62 -2.41
CA LEU A 63 -3.96 -16.18 -1.05
C LEU A 63 -3.93 -15.09 0.02
N PHE A 64 -3.03 -14.10 -0.08
CA PHE A 64 -2.96 -13.07 0.96
C PHE A 64 -4.24 -12.24 1.02
N ILE A 65 -4.84 -11.94 -0.14
CA ILE A 65 -6.12 -11.21 -0.19
C ILE A 65 -7.24 -12.06 0.45
N ARG A 66 -7.26 -13.38 0.24
CA ARG A 66 -8.23 -14.28 0.89
C ARG A 66 -8.05 -14.34 2.41
N GLN A 67 -6.80 -14.27 2.88
CA GLN A 67 -6.53 -14.19 4.31
C GLN A 67 -7.06 -12.88 4.90
N ILE A 68 -6.97 -11.75 4.17
CA ILE A 68 -7.63 -10.50 4.56
C ILE A 68 -9.16 -10.68 4.62
N SER A 69 -9.78 -11.22 3.57
CA SER A 69 -11.25 -11.37 3.50
C SER A 69 -11.85 -12.29 4.56
N THR A 70 -11.01 -13.16 5.14
CA THR A 70 -11.37 -14.07 6.25
C THR A 70 -10.92 -13.56 7.62
N SER A 71 -10.65 -12.26 7.73
CA SER A 71 -10.22 -11.59 8.97
C SER A 71 -8.93 -12.15 9.57
N ASN A 72 -7.98 -12.56 8.73
CA ASN A 72 -6.66 -13.05 9.11
C ASN A 72 -5.51 -12.18 8.51
N PRO A 73 -5.38 -10.91 8.94
CA PRO A 73 -4.34 -10.02 8.43
C PRO A 73 -2.92 -10.47 8.79
N LEU A 74 -2.71 -11.13 9.93
CA LEU A 74 -1.39 -11.65 10.31
C LEU A 74 -0.95 -12.82 9.43
N GLY A 75 -1.88 -13.73 9.09
CA GLY A 75 -1.62 -14.77 8.10
C GLY A 75 -1.32 -14.20 6.72
N SER A 76 -2.06 -13.15 6.32
CA SER A 76 -1.79 -12.39 5.10
C SER A 76 -0.38 -11.80 5.08
N ALA A 77 0.03 -11.14 6.17
CA ALA A 77 1.35 -10.55 6.28
C ALA A 77 2.45 -11.61 6.20
N LYS A 78 2.25 -12.76 6.88
CA LYS A 78 3.18 -13.89 6.80
C LYS A 78 3.36 -14.38 5.37
N THR A 79 2.27 -14.60 4.63
CA THR A 79 2.32 -15.01 3.22
C THR A 79 3.09 -13.99 2.37
N ILE A 80 2.87 -12.70 2.59
CA ILE A 80 3.62 -11.64 1.90
C ILE A 80 5.12 -11.72 2.24
N PHE A 81 5.48 -11.79 3.52
CA PHE A 81 6.87 -11.76 3.97
C PHE A 81 7.67 -13.02 3.63
N ASP A 82 7.00 -14.18 3.58
CA ASP A 82 7.63 -15.45 3.19
C ASP A 82 8.17 -15.40 1.74
N GLN A 83 7.61 -14.54 0.89
CA GLN A 83 8.03 -14.36 -0.51
C GLN A 83 8.70 -13.00 -0.78
N ASN A 84 8.37 -11.98 -0.01
CA ASN A 84 8.92 -10.63 -0.11
C ASN A 84 9.21 -10.04 1.27
N ILE A 85 10.46 -10.16 1.71
CA ILE A 85 10.95 -9.61 2.98
C ILE A 85 10.80 -8.09 3.11
N LEU A 86 10.64 -7.36 1.99
CA LEU A 86 10.42 -5.92 1.95
C LEU A 86 8.93 -5.58 1.71
N GLY A 87 8.02 -6.50 2.05
CA GLY A 87 6.58 -6.36 1.80
C GLY A 87 5.98 -5.03 2.24
N GLY A 88 6.36 -4.52 3.42
CA GLY A 88 5.86 -3.23 3.93
C GLY A 88 6.34 -2.01 3.13
N MET A 89 7.56 -2.06 2.58
CA MET A 89 8.07 -1.03 1.67
C MET A 89 7.41 -1.14 0.29
N CYS A 90 7.38 -2.34 -0.28
CA CYS A 90 6.76 -2.58 -1.59
C CYS A 90 5.29 -2.15 -1.61
N ALA A 91 4.55 -2.33 -0.51
CA ALA A 91 3.16 -1.90 -0.40
C ALA A 91 2.95 -0.37 -0.51
N ARG A 92 4.03 0.43 -0.43
CA ARG A 92 4.00 1.90 -0.50
C ARG A 92 4.64 2.46 -1.76
N VAL A 93 5.64 1.78 -2.31
CA VAL A 93 6.46 2.32 -3.41
C VAL A 93 6.42 1.50 -4.70
N CYS A 94 5.76 0.33 -4.69
CA CYS A 94 5.63 -0.47 -5.89
C CYS A 94 4.74 0.25 -6.91
N PRO A 95 5.17 0.40 -8.18
CA PRO A 95 4.34 0.98 -9.24
C PRO A 95 3.33 -0.07 -9.70
N THR A 96 2.29 -0.29 -8.90
CA THR A 96 1.30 -1.35 -9.12
C THR A 96 0.53 -1.16 -10.42
N GLU A 97 0.34 0.08 -10.84
CA GLU A 97 -0.31 0.51 -12.08
C GLU A 97 0.44 0.09 -13.36
N THR A 98 1.71 -0.32 -13.23
CA THR A 98 2.51 -0.91 -14.32
C THR A 98 2.95 -2.35 -14.01
N LEU A 99 2.34 -2.98 -13.00
CA LEU A 99 2.70 -4.31 -12.51
C LEU A 99 1.44 -5.13 -12.20
N CYS A 100 1.24 -5.52 -10.93
CA CYS A 100 0.21 -6.46 -10.53
C CYS A 100 -1.22 -5.94 -10.74
N GLU A 101 -1.44 -4.63 -10.62
CA GLU A 101 -2.76 -4.02 -10.82
C GLU A 101 -3.07 -3.80 -12.31
N GLU A 102 -2.06 -3.50 -13.13
CA GLU A 102 -2.20 -3.37 -14.60
C GLU A 102 -2.80 -4.63 -15.24
N VAL A 103 -2.30 -5.79 -14.82
CA VAL A 103 -2.71 -7.08 -15.39
C VAL A 103 -3.87 -7.73 -14.65
N CYS A 104 -4.46 -7.04 -13.66
CA CYS A 104 -5.59 -7.56 -12.90
C CYS A 104 -6.77 -7.83 -13.85
N VAL A 105 -7.44 -8.99 -13.72
CA VAL A 105 -8.60 -9.33 -14.57
C VAL A 105 -9.71 -8.28 -14.45
N ARG A 106 -9.87 -7.65 -13.27
CA ARG A 106 -10.81 -6.54 -13.07
C ARG A 106 -10.36 -5.25 -13.78
N GLU A 107 -9.07 -5.00 -13.90
CA GLU A 107 -8.58 -3.86 -14.68
C GLU A 107 -8.91 -4.06 -16.15
N VAL A 108 -8.57 -5.23 -16.70
CA VAL A 108 -8.84 -5.55 -18.10
C VAL A 108 -10.34 -5.52 -18.43
N ALA A 109 -11.20 -5.96 -17.51
CA ALA A 109 -12.64 -6.06 -17.74
C ALA A 109 -13.43 -4.78 -17.40
N GLU A 110 -13.02 -4.05 -16.36
CA GLU A 110 -13.81 -2.97 -15.75
C GLU A 110 -13.07 -1.63 -15.65
N GLY A 111 -11.77 -1.58 -15.98
CA GLY A 111 -10.92 -0.39 -15.80
C GLY A 111 -10.76 0.03 -14.34
N LYS A 112 -10.95 -0.91 -13.41
CA LYS A 112 -10.81 -0.67 -11.97
C LYS A 112 -10.22 -1.92 -11.30
N PRO A 113 -8.92 -1.94 -10.97
CA PRO A 113 -8.28 -3.12 -10.42
C PRO A 113 -8.77 -3.38 -8.99
N VAL A 114 -8.33 -4.52 -8.44
CA VAL A 114 -8.25 -4.67 -6.98
C VAL A 114 -7.08 -3.82 -6.49
N GLN A 115 -7.23 -3.08 -5.39
CA GLN A 115 -6.17 -2.24 -4.81
C GLN A 115 -5.16 -3.11 -4.04
N ILE A 116 -4.44 -3.97 -4.78
CA ILE A 116 -3.48 -4.96 -4.28
C ILE A 116 -2.42 -4.30 -3.39
N GLY A 117 -1.85 -3.17 -3.81
CA GLY A 117 -0.83 -2.47 -3.03
C GLY A 117 -1.34 -2.00 -1.67
N ARG A 118 -2.58 -1.47 -1.62
CA ARG A 118 -3.21 -1.02 -0.37
C ARG A 118 -3.60 -2.17 0.55
N LEU A 119 -4.06 -3.30 -0.02
CA LEU A 119 -4.33 -4.51 0.75
C LEU A 119 -3.04 -5.12 1.34
N GLN A 120 -1.95 -5.12 0.56
CA GLN A 120 -0.63 -5.53 1.05
C GLN A 120 -0.20 -4.64 2.21
N ARG A 121 -0.39 -3.31 2.08
CA ARG A 121 -0.07 -2.33 3.12
C ARG A 121 -0.86 -2.62 4.39
N TYR A 122 -2.17 -2.83 4.28
CA TYR A 122 -3.03 -3.14 5.41
C TYR A 122 -2.49 -4.35 6.20
N ALA A 123 -2.22 -5.47 5.52
CA ALA A 123 -1.70 -6.66 6.19
C ALA A 123 -0.35 -6.42 6.86
N THR A 124 0.60 -5.78 6.15
CA THR A 124 1.94 -5.52 6.70
C THR A 124 1.93 -4.51 7.84
N ASP A 125 1.07 -3.50 7.79
CA ASP A 125 0.96 -2.49 8.84
C ASP A 125 0.38 -3.10 10.12
N VAL A 126 -0.62 -3.99 10.00
CA VAL A 126 -1.13 -4.77 11.15
C VAL A 126 -0.01 -5.58 11.79
N ALA A 127 0.77 -6.33 11.01
CA ALA A 127 1.87 -7.15 11.54
C ALA A 127 3.01 -6.33 12.16
N MET A 128 3.22 -5.08 11.74
CA MET A 128 4.23 -4.18 12.31
C MET A 128 3.74 -3.46 13.58
N SER A 129 2.43 -3.47 13.84
CA SER A 129 1.82 -2.86 15.03
C SER A 129 1.65 -3.82 16.22
N GLU A 130 1.90 -5.11 16.01
CA GLU A 130 2.02 -6.14 17.06
C GLU A 130 3.39 -6.08 17.75
#